data_AF-A0A7X9IFG1-F1
#
_entry.id   AF-A0A7X9IFG1-F1
#
_cell.length_a   1.000
_cell.length_b   1.000
_cell.length_c   1.000
_cell.angle_alpha   90.00
_cell.angle_beta   90.00
_cell.angle_gamma   90.00
#
_symmetry.space_group_name_H-M   'P 1'
#
loop_
_entity.id
_entity.type
_entity.pdbx_description
1 polymer ?
#
loop_
_entity_poly.entity_id
_entity_poly.type
_entity_poly.pdbx_seq_one_letter_code
_entity_poly.pdbx_strand_id
1 'polypeptide(L)'
;MNIRRALLALLVVALAFAPGPAAASQPAGEGKAMPFNDQSVFNYFKNVEEQERETNKHMTEEEYVSRKCALFATVMKQAGYDFDATVKSAATNLVKGGDPLRNPRFKFLAGVFQIHPREFLERKLISRETY
;
A
#
# COMPACT_ATOMS: atom_id res chain seq x y z
N MET A 1 33.21 -16.51 59.11
CA MET A 1 33.99 -16.51 57.84
C MET A 1 33.02 -16.74 56.69
N ASN A 2 33.27 -16.08 55.55
CA ASN A 2 32.63 -16.28 54.23
C ASN A 2 31.58 -15.23 53.79
N ILE A 3 31.94 -13.95 53.88
CA ILE A 3 32.26 -12.95 52.81
C ILE A 3 31.64 -13.11 51.40
N ARG A 4 30.89 -14.16 51.05
CA ARG A 4 30.48 -14.45 49.65
C ARG A 4 29.04 -14.09 49.29
N ARG A 5 28.24 -13.55 50.23
CA ARG A 5 26.83 -13.21 49.98
C ARG A 5 26.56 -11.70 49.87
N ALA A 6 27.60 -10.89 49.78
CA ALA A 6 27.52 -9.43 49.60
C ALA A 6 27.67 -8.99 48.12
N LEU A 7 27.52 -9.91 47.17
CA LEU A 7 27.81 -9.71 45.75
C LEU A 7 26.57 -9.88 44.85
N LEU A 8 25.39 -9.64 45.41
CA LEU A 8 24.09 -9.75 44.73
C LEU A 8 23.28 -8.45 44.77
N ALA A 9 23.93 -7.33 45.12
CA ALA A 9 23.31 -6.00 45.20
C ALA A 9 23.92 -4.99 44.19
N LEU A 10 24.61 -5.47 43.14
CA LEU A 10 25.30 -4.61 42.16
C LEU A 10 24.99 -5.00 40.70
N LEU A 11 23.77 -5.47 40.43
CA LEU A 11 23.30 -5.81 39.07
C LEU A 11 21.92 -5.20 38.78
N VAL A 12 21.67 -3.97 39.24
CA VAL A 12 20.36 -3.29 39.10
C VAL A 12 20.45 -1.91 38.42
N VAL A 13 21.63 -1.45 37.96
CA VAL A 13 21.79 -0.05 37.45
C VAL A 13 22.35 0.06 36.02
N ALA A 14 22.43 -1.03 35.24
CA ALA A 14 23.10 -0.99 33.92
C ALA A 14 22.26 -1.50 32.72
N LEU A 15 20.91 -1.49 32.79
CA LEU A 15 20.04 -1.91 31.68
C LEU A 15 19.01 -0.86 31.24
N ALA A 16 19.22 0.42 31.60
CA ALA A 16 18.34 1.53 31.23
C ALA A 16 18.77 2.30 29.95
N PHE A 17 19.69 1.74 29.15
CA PHE A 17 20.11 2.33 27.87
C PHE A 17 20.27 1.24 26.80
N ALA A 18 19.17 0.53 26.51
CA ALA A 18 19.07 -0.20 25.26
C ALA A 18 18.46 0.75 24.20
N PRO A 19 19.22 1.21 23.18
CA PRO A 19 18.58 1.72 21.98
C PRO A 19 17.73 0.57 21.43
N GLY A 20 16.41 0.77 21.42
CA GLY A 20 15.46 -0.22 20.93
C GLY A 20 15.83 -0.66 19.52
N PRO A 21 15.46 -1.89 19.12
CA PRO A 21 15.69 -2.33 17.76
C PRO A 21 14.97 -1.33 16.86
N ALA A 22 15.77 -0.58 16.09
CA ALA A 22 15.27 0.13 14.94
C ALA A 22 14.45 -0.91 14.17
N ALA A 23 13.15 -0.66 14.04
CA ALA A 23 12.33 -1.36 13.09
C ALA A 23 13.09 -1.26 11.78
N ALA A 24 13.71 -2.38 11.38
CA ALA A 24 14.31 -2.51 10.09
C ALA A 24 13.14 -2.33 9.12
N SER A 25 13.00 -1.11 8.62
CA SER A 25 12.30 -0.82 7.40
C SER A 25 12.91 -1.78 6.40
N GLN A 26 12.26 -2.92 6.19
CA GLN A 26 12.61 -3.79 5.09
C GLN A 26 12.65 -2.87 3.87
N PRO A 27 13.74 -2.87 3.08
CA PRO A 27 13.66 -2.23 1.78
C PRO A 27 12.47 -2.91 1.12
N ALA A 28 11.48 -2.11 0.71
CA ALA A 28 10.35 -2.63 -0.05
C ALA A 28 10.97 -3.35 -1.24
N GLY A 29 11.06 -4.69 -1.15
CA GLY A 29 11.42 -5.51 -2.29
C GLY A 29 10.48 -5.10 -3.39
N GLU A 30 11.01 -4.83 -4.59
CA GLU A 30 10.22 -4.35 -5.73
C GLU A 30 8.85 -5.01 -5.72
N GLY A 31 7.85 -4.21 -5.37
CA GLY A 31 6.52 -4.73 -5.12
C GLY A 31 6.03 -5.47 -6.36
N LYS A 32 5.45 -6.66 -6.16
CA LYS A 32 4.97 -7.44 -7.30
C LYS A 32 3.77 -6.73 -7.93
N ALA A 33 3.91 -6.27 -9.17
CA ALA A 33 2.79 -5.70 -9.92
C ALA A 33 1.75 -6.78 -10.30
N MET A 34 0.48 -6.39 -10.32
CA MET A 34 -0.60 -7.24 -10.83
C MET A 34 -0.38 -7.54 -12.33
N PRO A 35 -0.61 -8.78 -12.79
CA PRO A 35 -0.60 -9.09 -14.22
C PRO A 35 -1.78 -8.43 -14.94
N PHE A 36 -1.51 -7.71 -16.02
CA PHE A 36 -2.53 -6.98 -16.77
C PHE A 36 -3.17 -7.82 -17.86
N ASN A 37 -4.40 -8.28 -17.58
CA ASN A 37 -5.36 -8.81 -18.53
C ASN A 37 -6.77 -8.40 -18.06
N ASP A 38 -7.79 -8.57 -18.91
CA ASP A 38 -9.16 -8.14 -18.60
C ASP A 38 -9.72 -8.83 -17.35
N GLN A 39 -9.40 -10.12 -17.12
CA GLN A 39 -9.86 -10.86 -15.95
C GLN A 39 -9.28 -10.31 -14.65
N SER A 40 -7.97 -10.03 -14.62
CA SER A 40 -7.31 -9.47 -13.43
C SER A 40 -7.90 -8.11 -13.06
N VAL A 41 -8.09 -7.23 -14.05
CA VAL A 41 -8.62 -5.89 -13.83
C VAL A 41 -10.08 -5.96 -13.38
N PHE A 42 -10.88 -6.83 -13.99
CA PHE A 42 -12.25 -7.08 -13.57
C PHE A 42 -12.32 -7.57 -12.12
N ASN A 43 -11.55 -8.61 -11.77
CA ASN A 43 -11.55 -9.18 -10.42
C ASN A 43 -11.11 -8.14 -9.38
N TYR A 44 -10.11 -7.32 -9.70
CA TYR A 44 -9.65 -6.25 -8.81
C TYR A 44 -10.79 -5.26 -8.50
N PHE A 45 -11.43 -4.68 -9.53
CA PHE A 45 -12.50 -3.71 -9.28
C PHE A 45 -13.76 -4.33 -8.69
N LYS A 46 -14.07 -5.59 -9.01
CA LYS A 46 -15.14 -6.32 -8.36
C LYS A 46 -14.90 -6.42 -6.85
N ASN A 47 -13.68 -6.77 -6.43
CA ASN A 47 -13.33 -6.83 -5.00
C ASN A 47 -13.36 -5.45 -4.32
N VAL A 48 -12.96 -4.39 -5.03
CA VAL A 48 -13.09 -3.00 -4.55
C VAL A 48 -14.56 -2.66 -4.31
N GLU A 49 -15.43 -2.95 -5.27
CA GLU A 49 -16.87 -2.68 -5.16
C GLU A 49 -17.49 -3.48 -4.00
N GLU A 50 -17.16 -4.77 -3.88
CA GLU A 50 -17.67 -5.63 -2.80
C GLU A 50 -17.32 -5.07 -1.41
N GLN A 51 -16.08 -4.64 -1.19
CA GLN A 51 -15.63 -4.06 0.07
C GLN A 51 -16.13 -2.62 0.30
N GLU A 52 -16.37 -1.87 -0.76
CA GLU A 52 -16.99 -0.55 -0.66
C GLU A 52 -18.43 -0.63 -0.15
N ARG A 53 -19.23 -1.60 -0.63
CA ARG A 53 -20.63 -1.79 -0.19
C ARG A 53 -20.76 -2.12 1.29
N GLU A 54 -19.74 -2.73 1.89
CA GLU A 54 -19.71 -2.98 3.34
C GLU A 54 -19.53 -1.68 4.15
N THR A 55 -19.13 -0.60 3.49
CA THR A 55 -18.88 0.72 4.10
C THR A 55 -20.06 1.66 3.86
N ASN A 56 -21.18 1.40 4.53
CA ASN A 56 -22.29 2.37 4.59
C ASN A 56 -21.81 3.67 5.26
N LYS A 57 -22.02 4.86 4.66
CA LYS A 57 -22.42 6.13 5.34
C LYS A 57 -22.28 7.42 4.51
N HIS A 58 -23.10 8.40 4.90
CA HIS A 58 -22.83 9.83 4.75
C HIS A 58 -21.44 10.17 5.29
N MET A 59 -20.55 10.64 4.42
CA MET A 59 -19.20 11.06 4.76
C MET A 59 -18.87 12.32 3.97
N THR A 60 -17.90 13.09 4.46
CA THR A 60 -17.42 14.26 3.72
C THR A 60 -16.64 13.82 2.48
N GLU A 61 -16.43 14.73 1.53
CA GLU A 61 -15.66 14.45 0.32
C GLU A 61 -14.22 14.01 0.65
N GLU A 62 -13.56 14.67 1.61
CA GLU A 62 -12.21 14.31 2.03
C GLU A 62 -12.15 12.90 2.65
N GLU A 63 -13.13 12.56 3.49
CA GLU A 63 -13.23 11.22 4.07
C GLU A 63 -13.46 10.15 3.00
N TYR A 64 -14.32 10.46 2.03
CA TYR A 64 -14.57 9.58 0.89
C TYR A 64 -13.30 9.33 0.09
N VAL A 65 -12.58 10.39 -0.30
CA VAL A 65 -11.33 10.30 -1.04
C VAL A 65 -10.28 9.50 -0.28
N SER A 66 -10.09 9.82 1.01
CA SER A 66 -9.13 9.12 1.87
C SER A 66 -9.43 7.62 1.97
N ARG A 67 -10.70 7.26 2.24
CA ARG A 67 -11.14 5.86 2.31
C ARG A 67 -11.01 5.15 0.98
N LYS A 68 -11.38 5.79 -0.12
CA LYS A 68 -11.32 5.18 -1.45
C LYS A 68 -9.89 4.90 -1.88
N CYS A 69 -8.97 5.85 -1.65
CA CYS A 69 -7.54 5.66 -1.86
C CYS A 69 -7.00 4.47 -1.05
N ALA A 70 -7.31 4.43 0.25
CA ALA A 70 -6.89 3.33 1.12
C ALA A 70 -7.49 1.98 0.69
N LEU A 71 -8.74 1.96 0.25
CA LEU A 71 -9.43 0.77 -0.22
C LEU A 71 -8.73 0.17 -1.45
N PHE A 72 -8.41 0.99 -2.46
CA PHE A 72 -7.69 0.53 -3.65
C PHE A 72 -6.36 -0.15 -3.29
N ALA A 73 -5.55 0.50 -2.46
CA ALA A 73 -4.28 -0.06 -2.02
C ALA A 73 -4.46 -1.34 -1.18
N THR A 74 -5.48 -1.37 -0.32
CA THR A 74 -5.79 -2.53 0.55
C THR A 74 -6.20 -3.74 -0.27
N VAL A 75 -7.12 -3.58 -1.22
CA VAL A 75 -7.57 -4.67 -2.10
C VAL A 75 -6.40 -5.21 -2.93
N MET A 76 -5.52 -4.33 -3.42
CA MET A 76 -4.33 -4.75 -4.15
C MET A 76 -3.41 -5.60 -3.28
N LYS A 77 -3.16 -5.14 -2.04
CA LYS A 77 -2.33 -5.85 -1.06
C LYS A 77 -2.92 -7.22 -0.68
N GLN A 78 -4.24 -7.30 -0.48
CA GLN A 78 -4.93 -8.56 -0.19
C GLN A 78 -4.83 -9.57 -1.35
N ALA A 79 -4.79 -9.08 -2.59
CA ALA A 79 -4.54 -9.91 -3.78
C ALA A 79 -3.05 -10.31 -3.93
N GLY A 80 -2.17 -9.90 -3.02
CA GLY A 80 -0.74 -10.24 -3.03
C GLY A 80 0.11 -9.38 -3.97
N TYR A 81 -0.39 -8.20 -4.35
CA TYR A 81 0.30 -7.27 -5.23
C TYR A 81 0.59 -5.95 -4.53
N ASP A 82 1.55 -5.21 -5.07
CA ASP A 82 1.88 -3.86 -4.60
C ASP A 82 1.16 -2.81 -5.46
N PHE A 83 0.55 -1.82 -4.80
CA PHE A 83 -0.24 -0.80 -5.48
C PHE A 83 0.64 0.15 -6.31
N ASP A 84 1.73 0.67 -5.75
CA ASP A 84 2.63 1.58 -6.44
C ASP A 84 3.26 0.90 -7.66
N ALA A 85 3.78 -0.31 -7.50
CA ALA A 85 4.36 -1.08 -8.60
C ALA A 85 3.34 -1.41 -9.69
N THR A 86 2.08 -1.66 -9.32
CA THR A 86 1.00 -1.92 -10.28
C THR A 86 0.64 -0.66 -11.07
N VAL A 87 0.49 0.49 -10.40
CA VAL A 87 0.25 1.78 -11.06
C VAL A 87 1.41 2.16 -11.97
N LYS A 88 2.65 2.04 -11.48
CA LYS A 88 3.88 2.27 -12.26
C LYS A 88 3.92 1.38 -13.49
N SER A 89 3.72 0.06 -13.33
CA SER A 89 3.69 -0.88 -14.45
C SER A 89 2.62 -0.52 -15.48
N ALA A 90 1.41 -0.13 -15.05
CA ALA A 90 0.33 0.29 -15.93
C ALA A 90 0.71 1.54 -16.74
N ALA A 91 1.27 2.56 -16.08
CA ALA A 91 1.63 3.83 -16.68
C ALA A 91 2.80 3.71 -17.65
N THR A 92 3.88 3.01 -17.26
CA THR A 92 5.09 2.86 -18.09
C THR A 92 4.82 2.06 -19.36
N ASN A 93 3.96 1.04 -19.29
CA ASN A 93 3.69 0.13 -20.42
C ASN A 93 2.37 0.45 -21.14
N LEU A 94 1.87 1.68 -21.00
CA LEU A 94 0.69 2.13 -21.70
C LEU A 94 1.02 2.34 -23.19
N VAL A 95 0.63 1.38 -24.02
CA VAL A 95 0.85 1.45 -25.47
C VAL A 95 0.11 2.66 -26.04
N LYS A 96 0.84 3.53 -26.73
CA LYS A 96 0.30 4.66 -27.48
C LYS A 96 -0.12 4.17 -28.86
N GLY A 97 -1.42 3.89 -29.03
CA GLY A 97 -2.01 3.43 -30.29
C GLY A 97 -2.97 2.27 -30.10
N GLY A 98 -4.03 2.22 -30.92
CA GLY A 98 -5.14 1.28 -30.76
C GLY A 98 -6.27 1.83 -29.88
N ASP A 99 -7.35 1.06 -29.75
CA ASP A 99 -8.51 1.42 -28.92
C ASP A 99 -8.16 1.32 -27.41
N PRO A 100 -8.13 2.44 -26.66
CA PRO A 100 -7.83 2.44 -25.23
C PRO A 100 -8.78 1.55 -24.42
N LEU A 101 -10.02 1.38 -24.88
CA LEU A 101 -11.02 0.55 -24.21
C LEU A 101 -10.72 -0.95 -24.31
N ARG A 102 -9.76 -1.35 -25.15
CA ARG A 102 -9.27 -2.74 -25.23
C ARG A 102 -7.99 -2.96 -24.43
N ASN A 103 -7.40 -1.91 -23.86
CA ASN A 103 -6.17 -2.00 -23.10
C ASN A 103 -6.47 -2.17 -21.59
N PRO A 104 -6.15 -3.32 -20.98
CA PRO A 104 -6.41 -3.55 -19.55
C PRO A 104 -5.66 -2.59 -18.63
N ARG A 105 -4.48 -2.10 -19.04
CA ARG A 105 -3.72 -1.09 -18.27
C ARG A 105 -4.46 0.25 -18.25
N PHE A 106 -5.02 0.64 -19.40
CA PHE A 106 -5.85 1.84 -19.48
C PHE A 106 -7.09 1.71 -18.61
N LYS A 107 -7.83 0.59 -18.70
CA LYS A 107 -9.00 0.32 -17.85
C LYS A 107 -8.68 0.41 -16.36
N PHE A 108 -7.55 -0.17 -15.95
CA PHE A 108 -7.07 -0.09 -14.57
C PHE A 108 -6.81 1.36 -14.13
N LEU A 109 -6.02 2.11 -14.90
CA LEU A 109 -5.72 3.51 -14.57
C LEU A 109 -6.97 4.37 -14.56
N ALA A 110 -7.86 4.20 -15.53
CA ALA A 110 -9.13 4.94 -15.63
C ALA A 110 -10.07 4.67 -14.44
N GLY A 111 -10.08 3.45 -13.90
CA GLY A 111 -10.87 3.12 -12.71
C GLY A 111 -10.25 3.62 -11.41
N VAL A 112 -8.92 3.51 -11.27
CA VAL A 112 -8.22 4.01 -10.06
C VAL A 112 -8.22 5.53 -10.01
N PHE A 113 -7.95 6.19 -11.13
CA PHE A 113 -7.82 7.64 -11.23
C PHE A 113 -9.13 8.39 -11.46
N GLN A 114 -10.27 7.77 -11.13
CA GLN A 114 -11.49 8.52 -10.81
C GLN A 114 -11.26 9.44 -9.60
N ILE A 115 -10.34 9.06 -8.71
CA ILE A 115 -9.73 9.94 -7.71
C ILE A 115 -8.43 10.53 -8.28
N HIS A 116 -8.19 11.83 -8.10
CA HIS A 116 -7.03 12.47 -8.69
C HIS A 116 -5.71 11.81 -8.21
N PRO A 117 -4.73 11.51 -9.10
CA PRO A 117 -3.49 10.80 -8.74
C PRO A 117 -2.70 11.43 -7.58
N ARG A 118 -2.80 12.77 -7.46
CA ARG A 118 -2.20 13.55 -6.37
C ARG A 118 -2.64 13.07 -4.98
N GLU A 119 -3.89 12.64 -4.81
CA GLU A 119 -4.39 12.12 -3.53
C GLU A 119 -3.63 10.86 -3.10
N PHE A 120 -3.31 9.99 -4.05
CA PHE A 120 -2.52 8.79 -3.78
C PHE A 120 -1.07 9.14 -3.43
N LEU A 121 -0.50 10.15 -4.09
CA LEU A 121 0.85 10.64 -3.82
C LEU A 121 0.97 11.28 -2.42
N GLU A 122 0.04 12.17 -2.07
CA GLU A 122 0.02 12.83 -0.75
C GLU A 122 -0.16 11.82 0.39
N ARG A 123 -0.86 10.72 0.12
CA ARG A 123 -1.06 9.60 1.04
C ARG A 123 0.05 8.54 0.99
N LYS A 124 1.09 8.75 0.18
CA LYS A 124 2.24 7.84 -0.01
C LYS A 124 1.84 6.43 -0.46
N LEU A 125 0.74 6.31 -1.20
CA LEU A 125 0.30 5.06 -1.81
C LEU A 125 0.97 4.83 -3.17
N ILE A 126 1.39 5.92 -3.83
CA ILE A 126 2.27 5.89 -4.99
C ILE A 126 3.50 6.76 -4.72
N SER A 127 4.62 6.44 -5.36
CA SER A 127 5.85 7.23 -5.26
C SER A 127 5.82 8.45 -6.19
N ARG A 128 6.73 9.40 -5.97
CA ARG A 128 6.95 10.53 -6.89
C ARG A 128 7.46 10.10 -8.27
N GLU A 129 8.06 8.92 -8.38
CA GLU A 129 8.51 8.38 -9.66
C GLU A 129 7.32 7.85 -10.48
N THR A 130 6.28 7.37 -9.80
CA THR A 130 5.06 6.84 -10.40
C THR A 130 4.07 7.93 -10.85
N TYR A 131 4.05 9.08 -10.16
CA TYR A 131 3.20 10.25 -10.47
C TYR A 131 3.71 11.04 -11.67
#